data_AF-A0A7C2AB36-F1
#
_entry.id   AF-A0A7C2AB36-F1
#
_cell.length_a   1.000
_cell.length_b   1.000
_cell.length_c   1.000
_cell.angle_alpha   90.00
_cell.angle_beta   90.00
_cell.angle_gamma   90.00
#
_symmetry.space_group_name_H-M   'P 1'
#
loop_
_entity.id
_entity.type
_entity.pdbx_description
1 polymer ?
#
loop_
_entity_poly.entity_id
_entity_poly.type
_entity_poly.pdbx_seq_one_letter_code
_entity_poly.pdbx_strand_id
1 'polypeptide(L)' 'MTSVTLQGNPFNTVGELPEVGATAPAFSLTKDDLSELTSAELSGNVVLNIFPSVDTPTCAMSVRQFNTKAAALDDT' A
#
# COMPACT_ATOMS: atom_id res chain seq x y z
N MET A 1 -17.59 -1.56 -2.83
CA MET A 1 -17.63 -1.55 -1.34
C MET A 1 -17.39 -2.97 -0.85
N THR A 2 -16.33 -3.21 -0.09
CA THR A 2 -15.92 -4.57 0.33
C THR A 2 -16.00 -4.72 1.84
N SER A 3 -16.63 -5.80 2.32
CA SER A 3 -16.63 -6.17 3.73
C SER A 3 -15.36 -6.94 4.08
N VAL A 4 -14.72 -6.53 5.18
CA VAL A 4 -13.48 -7.09 5.71
C VAL A 4 -13.65 -7.33 7.22
N THR A 5 -12.81 -8.17 7.82
CA THR A 5 -12.95 -8.57 9.23
C THR A 5 -11.74 -8.20 10.09
N LEU A 6 -11.97 -7.57 11.24
CA LEU A 6 -10.92 -7.14 12.19
C LEU A 6 -11.17 -7.91 13.48
N GLN A 7 -10.29 -8.88 13.74
CA GLN A 7 -10.45 -9.80 14.88
C GLN A 7 -11.84 -10.47 14.89
N GLY A 8 -12.35 -10.84 13.70
CA GLY A 8 -13.67 -11.45 13.51
C GLY A 8 -14.83 -10.47 13.42
N ASN A 9 -14.62 -9.18 13.70
CA ASN A 9 -15.69 -8.17 13.59
C ASN A 9 -15.75 -7.60 12.17
N PRO A 10 -16.91 -7.63 11.49
CA PRO A 10 -17.03 -7.12 10.13
C PRO A 10 -17.02 -5.59 10.09
N PHE A 11 -16.37 -5.03 9.08
CA PHE A 11 -16.38 -3.60 8.77
C PHE A 11 -16.34 -3.39 7.25
N ASN A 12 -16.76 -2.20 6.81
CA ASN A 12 -16.85 -1.86 5.39
C ASN A 12 -15.74 -0.90 5.00
N THR A 13 -15.11 -1.17 3.86
CA THR A 13 -14.21 -0.22 3.19
C THR A 13 -15.02 0.79 2.38
N VAL A 14 -14.47 1.99 2.20
CA VAL A 14 -15.04 3.00 1.29
C VAL A 14 -14.39 2.83 -0.07
N GLY A 15 -15.20 2.81 -1.12
CA GLY A 15 -14.74 2.64 -2.51
C GLY A 15 -14.59 1.18 -2.95
N GLU A 16 -13.83 1.00 -4.02
CA GLU A 16 -13.56 -0.30 -4.66
C GLU A 16 -12.07 -0.42 -4.93
N LEU A 17 -11.53 -1.62 -4.70
CA LEU A 17 -10.15 -1.94 -5.05
C LEU A 17 -10.06 -2.14 -6.57
N PRO A 18 -9.05 -1.57 -7.24
CA PRO A 18 -8.89 -1.76 -8.67
C PRO A 18 -8.63 -3.22 -9.01
N GLU A 19 -9.31 -3.72 -10.05
CA GLU A 19 -9.09 -5.07 -10.57
C GLU A 19 -7.77 -5.17 -11.35
N VAL A 20 -7.28 -6.39 -11.56
CA VAL A 20 -6.08 -6.63 -12.36
C VAL A 20 -6.28 -6.10 -13.78
N GLY A 21 -5.34 -5.27 -14.25
CA GLY A 21 -5.41 -4.63 -15.56
C GLY A 21 -6.14 -3.29 -15.58
N ALA A 22 -6.81 -2.90 -14.48
CA ALA A 22 -7.33 -1.55 -14.33
C ALA A 22 -6.20 -0.55 -14.05
N THR A 23 -6.33 0.66 -14.59
CA THR A 23 -5.43 1.77 -14.24
C THR A 23 -5.61 2.13 -12.77
N ALA A 24 -4.51 2.22 -12.02
CA ALA A 24 -4.54 2.65 -10.63
C ALA A 24 -5.11 4.08 -10.51
N PRO A 25 -6.00 4.36 -9.53
CA PRO A 25 -6.50 5.71 -9.29
C PRO A 25 -5.36 6.68 -8.96
N ALA A 26 -5.48 7.93 -9.42
CA ALA A 26 -4.53 8.97 -9.07
C ALA A 26 -4.57 9.27 -7.56
N PHE A 27 -3.41 9.50 -6.96
CA PHE A 27 -3.28 9.81 -5.53
C PHE A 27 -2.23 10.89 -5.28
N SER A 28 -2.39 11.58 -4.14
CA SER A 28 -1.38 12.43 -3.53
C SER A 28 -1.19 11.98 -2.08
N LEU A 29 0.06 11.77 -1.68
CA LEU A 29 0.47 11.29 -0.36
C LEU A 29 1.57 12.19 0.20
N THR A 30 1.85 12.07 1.50
CA THR A 30 2.92 12.80 2.19
C THR A 30 4.13 11.90 2.41
N LYS A 31 5.31 12.36 2.01
CA LYS A 31 6.59 11.68 2.25
C LYS A 31 7.07 11.86 3.70
N ASP A 32 8.13 11.16 4.07
CA ASP A 32 8.78 11.27 5.38
C ASP A 32 9.38 12.67 5.62
N ASP A 33 9.82 13.35 4.56
CA ASP A 33 10.29 14.73 4.58
C ASP A 33 9.17 15.79 4.55
N LEU A 34 7.90 15.36 4.68
CA LEU A 34 6.68 16.17 4.59
C LEU A 34 6.38 16.77 3.21
N SER A 35 7.17 16.46 2.17
CA SER A 35 6.85 16.86 0.81
C SER A 35 5.72 16.01 0.22
N GLU A 36 5.11 16.52 -0.85
CA GLU A 36 4.06 15.82 -1.58
C GLU A 36 4.65 14.74 -2.50
N LEU A 37 3.98 13.59 -2.57
CA LEU A 37 4.19 12.55 -3.57
C LEU A 37 2.91 12.40 -4.38
N THR A 38 2.95 12.72 -5.66
CA THR A 38 1.83 12.43 -6.57
C THR A 38 2.08 11.12 -7.34
N SER A 39 1.00 10.40 -7.69
CA SER A 39 1.10 9.19 -8.50
C SER A 39 1.72 9.43 -9.89
N ALA A 40 1.74 10.68 -10.36
CA ALA A 40 2.37 11.09 -11.61
C ALA A 40 3.91 11.18 -11.55
N GLU A 41 4.48 11.33 -10.35
CA GLU A 41 5.94 11.30 -10.12
C GLU A 41 6.51 9.88 -10.14
N LEU A 42 5.63 8.87 -9.98
CA LEU A 42 6.03 7.47 -9.95
C LEU A 42 6.10 6.91 -11.38
N SER A 43 7.18 6.18 -11.68
CA SER A 43 7.40 5.56 -12.98
C SER A 43 7.91 4.14 -12.81
N GLY A 44 7.74 3.31 -13.85
CA GLY A 44 8.09 1.89 -13.78
C GLY A 44 7.09 1.08 -12.96
N ASN A 45 7.56 -0.03 -12.41
CA ASN A 45 6.75 -0.90 -11.56
C ASN A 45 6.69 -0.34 -10.14
N VAL A 46 5.49 -0.22 -9.59
CA VAL A 46 5.25 0.38 -8.28
C VAL A 46 4.45 -0.60 -7.44
N VAL A 47 4.93 -0.89 -6.24
CA VAL A 47 4.23 -1.74 -5.27
C VAL A 47 3.61 -0.88 -4.17
N LEU A 48 2.28 -0.79 -4.14
CA LEU A 48 1.53 -0.10 -3.09
C LEU A 48 1.26 -1.04 -1.91
N ASN A 49 2.07 -0.96 -0.86
CA ASN A 49 1.94 -1.78 0.34
C ASN A 49 1.16 -1.04 1.45
N ILE A 50 -0.14 -1.33 1.58
CA ILE A 50 -1.10 -0.53 2.36
C ILE A 50 -1.40 -1.17 3.73
N PHE A 51 -1.25 -0.40 4.81
CA PHE A 51 -1.48 -0.84 6.20
C PHE A 51 -2.44 0.09 6.94
N PRO A 52 -3.21 -0.41 7.93
CA PRO A 52 -3.93 0.45 8.87
C PRO A 52 -2.97 1.32 9.71
N SER A 53 -1.84 0.76 10.12
CA SER A 53 -0.73 1.48 10.75
C SER A 53 0.56 0.67 10.58
N VAL A 54 1.64 1.35 10.20
CA VAL A 54 2.99 0.77 10.16
C VAL A 54 3.69 0.80 11.52
N ASP A 55 3.20 1.61 12.46
CA ASP A 55 3.75 1.75 13.81
C ASP A 55 3.14 0.70 14.77
N THR A 56 3.36 -0.58 14.45
CA THR A 56 2.95 -1.68 15.32
C THR A 56 4.05 -2.75 15.42
N PRO A 57 4.30 -3.32 16.61
CA PRO A 57 5.45 -4.22 16.83
C PRO A 57 5.33 -5.57 16.11
N THR A 58 4.10 -6.04 15.83
CA THR A 58 3.82 -7.35 15.24
C THR A 58 3.87 -7.36 13.71
N CYS A 59 3.50 -6.26 13.04
CA CYS A 59 3.55 -6.17 11.57
C CYS A 59 4.94 -5.79 11.05
N ALA A 60 5.84 -5.30 11.90
CA ALA A 60 7.12 -4.75 11.45
C ALA A 60 8.05 -5.78 10.77
N MET A 61 8.04 -7.05 11.19
CA MET A 61 9.03 -8.03 10.69
C MET A 61 8.68 -8.61 9.32
N SER A 62 7.42 -8.99 9.09
CA SER A 62 6.97 -9.52 7.79
C SER A 62 7.03 -8.43 6.71
N VAL A 63 6.66 -7.20 7.05
CA VAL A 63 6.74 -6.04 6.16
C VAL A 63 8.18 -5.73 5.81
N ARG A 64 9.10 -5.74 6.79
CA ARG A 64 10.53 -5.57 6.52
C ARG A 64 11.08 -6.64 5.59
N GLN A 65 10.72 -7.91 5.79
CA GLN A 65 11.16 -9.00 4.92
C GLN A 65 10.59 -8.86 3.50
N PHE A 66 9.31 -8.50 3.37
CA PHE A 66 8.71 -8.23 2.06
C PHE A 66 9.41 -7.07 1.35
N ASN A 67 9.57 -5.92 2.02
CA ASN A 67 10.21 -4.75 1.44
C ASN A 67 11.66 -5.04 1.03
N THR A 68 12.40 -5.83 1.82
CA THR A 68 13.77 -6.24 1.49
C THR A 68 13.81 -7.11 0.23
N LYS A 69 12.86 -8.04 0.09
CA LYS A 69 12.78 -8.92 -1.09
C LYS A 69 12.33 -8.17 -2.33
N ALA A 70 11.35 -7.28 -2.19
CA ALA A 70 10.86 -6.46 -3.30
C ALA A 70 12.00 -5.57 -3.82
N ALA A 71 12.67 -4.82 -2.95
CA ALA A 71 13.79 -3.95 -3.35
C ALA A 71 15.01 -4.69 -3.95
N ALA A 72 15.05 -6.03 -3.87
CA ALA A 72 16.10 -6.85 -4.47
C ALA A 72 15.73 -7.41 -5.85
N LEU A 73 14.53 -7.14 -6.36
CA LEU A 73 14.12 -7.50 -7.72
C LEU A 73 14.43 -6.33 -8.66
N ASP A 74 14.98 -6.63 -9.84
CA ASP A 74 15.39 -5.62 -10.83
C ASP A 74 14.22 -4.79 -11.39
N ASP A 75 12.98 -5.24 -11.19
CA ASP A 75 11.76 -4.72 -11.81
C ASP A 75 10.68 -4.28 -10.77
N THR A 76 11.06 -3.80 -9.59
CA THR A 76 10.13 -3.23 -8.57
C THR A 76 10.75 -2.10 -7.78
#